data_AF-A0A6L3Z1S0-F1
#
_entry.id   AF-A0A6L3Z1S0-F1
#
_cell.length_a   1.000
_cell.length_b   1.000
_cell.length_c   1.000
_cell.angle_alpha   90.00
_cell.angle_beta   90.00
_cell.angle_gamma   90.00
#
_symmetry.space_group_name_H-M   'P 1'
#
loop_
_entity.id
_entity.type
_entity.pdbx_description
1 polymer ?
#
loop_
_entity_poly.entity_id
_entity_poly.type
_entity_poly.pdbx_seq_one_letter_code
_entity_poly.pdbx_strand_id
1 'polypeptide(L)'
;MTAIIYQSTKFDYAREQYFAVAGGHTLLRLTIGSIGGQVGGAVKTATTSDFGAAPAYRDREVLINAMCLGVQNLGGRPDDVSIEIDGKGRRFGEITLPGSRELLIEALQYLAEEMEPHLGRPLEHAHDSGYGDLRELYDDLCHVEGEPVYLSDGVYLGSDGRLFE
;
A
#
# COMPACT_ATOMS: atom_id res chain seq x y z
N MET A 1 0.08 15.17 -9.07
CA MET A 1 0.06 15.96 -7.81
C MET A 1 1.30 15.60 -6.98
N THR A 2 1.72 16.41 -6.00
CA THR A 2 2.82 16.03 -5.08
C THR A 2 2.35 14.92 -4.15
N ALA A 3 3.14 13.85 -4.03
CA ALA A 3 2.84 12.78 -3.09
C ALA A 3 3.13 13.25 -1.66
N ILE A 4 2.33 12.79 -0.69
CA ILE A 4 2.54 13.10 0.73
C ILE A 4 3.11 11.86 1.42
N ILE A 5 4.23 12.03 2.10
CA ILE A 5 4.88 10.95 2.86
C ILE A 5 4.51 11.06 4.33
N TYR A 6 4.09 9.94 4.90
CA TYR A 6 3.75 9.80 6.31
C TYR A 6 4.62 8.74 6.96
N GLN A 7 4.98 8.94 8.23
CA GLN A 7 5.61 7.89 9.02
C GLN A 7 4.56 6.85 9.44
N SER A 8 4.91 5.57 9.31
CA SER A 8 4.05 4.45 9.70
C SER A 8 4.50 3.88 11.05
N THR A 9 3.52 3.45 11.85
CA THR A 9 3.73 2.61 13.04
C THR A 9 3.04 1.26 12.91
N LYS A 10 2.63 0.85 11.70
CA LYS A 10 1.75 -0.31 11.50
C LYS A 10 2.41 -1.65 11.83
N PHE A 11 3.73 -1.78 11.62
CA PHE A 11 4.45 -3.01 11.94
C PHE A 11 5.40 -2.79 13.11
N ASP A 12 5.05 -3.29 14.31
CA ASP A 12 5.84 -3.12 15.54
C ASP A 12 7.29 -3.63 15.43
N TYR A 13 7.56 -4.56 14.50
CA TYR A 13 8.87 -5.19 14.32
C TYR A 13 9.83 -4.41 13.40
N ALA A 14 9.32 -3.51 12.55
CA ALA A 14 10.16 -2.73 11.65
C ALA A 14 10.42 -1.34 12.25
N ARG A 15 11.68 -1.08 12.59
CA ARG A 15 12.09 0.10 13.40
C ARG A 15 11.77 1.44 12.75
N GLU A 16 11.69 1.49 11.43
CA GLU A 16 11.43 2.74 10.71
C GLU A 16 10.73 2.49 9.38
N GLN A 17 9.55 3.10 9.22
CA GLN A 17 8.65 2.85 8.10
C GLN A 17 7.92 4.13 7.68
N TYR A 18 7.59 4.20 6.40
CA TYR A 18 6.85 5.30 5.79
C TYR A 18 5.84 4.77 4.79
N PHE A 19 4.84 5.58 4.45
CA PHE A 19 3.94 5.31 3.33
C PHE A 19 3.69 6.58 2.53
N ALA A 20 3.45 6.40 1.23
CA ALA A 20 3.18 7.47 0.29
C ALA A 20 1.70 7.48 -0.10
N VAL A 21 1.09 8.66 0.01
CA VAL A 21 -0.27 8.93 -0.46
C VAL A 21 -0.21 9.83 -1.68
N ALA A 22 -0.82 9.40 -2.78
CA ALA A 22 -1.00 10.21 -3.98
C ALA A 22 -2.35 9.88 -4.64
N GLY A 23 -2.97 10.87 -5.29
CA GLY A 23 -4.28 10.67 -5.93
C GLY A 23 -5.39 10.21 -4.99
N GLY A 24 -5.30 10.52 -3.69
CA GLY A 24 -6.27 10.09 -2.67
C GLY A 24 -6.12 8.65 -2.18
N HIS A 25 -5.02 7.96 -2.52
CA HIS A 25 -4.79 6.56 -2.17
C HIS A 25 -3.40 6.36 -1.56
N THR A 26 -3.28 5.41 -0.64
CA THR A 26 -1.98 4.88 -0.22
C THR A 26 -1.43 3.99 -1.34
N LEU A 27 -0.29 4.37 -1.93
CA LEU A 27 0.28 3.67 -3.09
C LEU A 27 1.43 2.76 -2.69
N LEU A 28 2.32 3.26 -1.84
CA LEU A 28 3.60 2.62 -1.53
C LEU A 28 3.86 2.63 -0.02
N ARG A 29 4.60 1.63 0.44
CA ARG A 29 5.21 1.58 1.77
C ARG A 29 6.72 1.43 1.66
N LEU A 30 7.45 2.11 2.53
CA LEU A 30 8.89 1.98 2.70
C LEU A 30 9.18 1.37 4.07
N THR A 31 10.03 0.36 4.11
CA THR A 31 10.64 -0.14 5.35
C THR A 31 12.14 0.06 5.26
N ILE A 32 12.71 0.81 6.23
CA ILE A 32 14.14 1.05 6.32
C ILE A 32 14.77 -0.02 7.21
N GLY A 33 15.92 -0.53 6.79
CA GLY A 33 16.64 -1.58 7.49
C GLY A 33 18.05 -1.80 6.94
N SER A 34 18.50 -3.06 7.01
CA SER A 34 19.76 -3.46 6.41
C SER A 34 19.55 -4.39 5.23
N ILE A 35 20.16 -4.05 4.10
CA ILE A 35 20.20 -4.86 2.89
C ILE A 35 21.65 -5.29 2.67
N GLY A 36 21.92 -6.59 2.71
CA GLY A 36 23.28 -7.12 2.50
C GLY A 36 24.33 -6.58 3.48
N GLY A 37 23.92 -6.19 4.70
CA GLY A 37 24.81 -5.60 5.72
C GLY A 37 25.07 -4.10 5.54
N GLN A 38 24.44 -3.44 4.56
CA GLN A 38 24.49 -1.99 4.35
C GLN A 38 23.14 -1.36 4.71
N VAL A 39 23.14 -0.03 4.90
CA VAL A 39 21.89 0.73 5.12
C VAL A 39 21.10 0.78 3.81
N GLY A 40 19.81 0.49 3.89
CA GLY A 40 18.91 0.53 2.75
C GLY A 40 17.46 0.34 3.16
N GLY A 41 16.58 0.13 2.19
CA GLY A 41 15.17 -0.11 2.46
C GLY A 41 14.44 -0.83 1.32
N ALA A 42 13.27 -1.35 1.64
CA ALA A 42 12.37 -1.98 0.68
C ALA A 42 11.16 -1.06 0.46
N VAL A 43 10.87 -0.74 -0.79
CA VAL A 43 9.63 -0.04 -1.18
C VAL A 43 8.68 -1.09 -1.77
N LYS A 44 7.45 -1.12 -1.28
CA LYS A 44 6.42 -2.10 -1.67
C LYS A 44 5.15 -1.40 -2.11
N THR A 45 4.44 -1.94 -3.10
CA THR A 45 3.06 -1.51 -3.37
C THR A 45 2.16 -1.80 -2.17
N ALA A 46 1.33 -0.85 -1.77
CA ALA A 46 0.45 -1.00 -0.62
C ALA A 46 -0.67 -2.02 -0.91
N THR A 47 -0.81 -3.02 -0.05
CA THR A 47 -1.91 -4.01 -0.11
C THR A 47 -3.06 -3.70 0.83
N THR A 48 -2.88 -2.70 1.70
CA THR A 48 -3.80 -2.28 2.76
C THR A 48 -3.40 -0.87 3.21
N SER A 49 -4.33 -0.07 3.70
CA SER A 49 -4.07 1.28 4.23
C SER A 49 -3.45 1.24 5.64
N ASP A 50 -2.82 2.33 6.08
CA ASP A 50 -2.49 2.52 7.50
C ASP A 50 -3.74 3.01 8.27
N PHE A 51 -3.75 2.86 9.60
CA PHE A 51 -4.92 3.24 10.40
C PHE A 51 -5.24 4.74 10.23
N GLY A 52 -6.46 5.04 9.74
CA GLY A 52 -6.90 6.41 9.46
C GLY A 52 -6.26 7.06 8.23
N ALA A 53 -5.44 6.33 7.47
CA ALA A 53 -4.86 6.80 6.22
C ALA A 53 -5.82 6.63 5.04
N ALA A 54 -5.46 7.20 3.90
CA ALA A 54 -6.15 6.96 2.64
C ALA A 54 -6.19 5.45 2.30
N PRO A 55 -7.28 4.95 1.68
CA PRO A 55 -7.38 3.55 1.30
C PRO A 55 -6.22 3.16 0.37
N ALA A 56 -5.77 1.92 0.44
CA ALA A 56 -4.82 1.42 -0.54
C ALA A 56 -5.45 1.44 -1.94
N TYR A 57 -4.65 1.68 -2.97
CA TYR A 57 -5.18 1.65 -4.34
C TYR A 57 -5.71 0.26 -4.67
N ARG A 58 -6.96 0.21 -5.15
CA ARG A 58 -7.76 -1.02 -5.20
C ARG A 58 -7.23 -2.06 -6.18
N ASP A 59 -6.89 -1.64 -7.39
CA ASP A 59 -6.40 -2.54 -8.42
C ASP A 59 -4.90 -2.77 -8.23
N ARG A 60 -4.58 -3.92 -7.63
CA ARG A 60 -3.22 -4.32 -7.30
C ARG A 60 -2.37 -4.55 -8.53
N GLU A 61 -2.94 -5.09 -9.61
CA GLU A 61 -2.18 -5.31 -10.85
C GLU A 61 -1.85 -3.98 -11.51
N VAL A 62 -2.81 -3.05 -11.55
CA VAL A 62 -2.56 -1.69 -12.03
C VAL A 62 -1.51 -0.99 -11.16
N LEU A 63 -1.57 -1.15 -9.85
CA LEU A 63 -0.60 -0.56 -8.91
C LEU A 63 0.82 -1.13 -9.13
N ILE A 64 0.95 -2.45 -9.30
CA ILE A 64 2.22 -3.13 -9.60
C ILE A 64 2.75 -2.67 -10.97
N ASN A 65 1.91 -2.64 -11.99
CA ASN A 65 2.30 -2.18 -13.32
C ASN A 65 2.76 -0.72 -13.32
N ALA A 66 2.06 0.14 -12.57
CA ALA A 66 2.46 1.53 -12.37
C ALA A 66 3.83 1.63 -11.67
N MET A 67 4.11 0.77 -10.68
CA MET A 67 5.40 0.71 -10.02
C MET A 67 6.52 0.27 -10.99
N CYS A 68 6.29 -0.77 -11.80
CA CYS A 68 7.25 -1.19 -12.84
C CYS A 68 7.56 -0.07 -13.83
N LEU A 69 6.52 0.64 -14.29
CA LEU A 69 6.70 1.78 -15.20
C LEU A 69 7.42 2.94 -14.52
N GLY A 70 7.09 3.25 -13.26
CA GLY A 70 7.74 4.32 -12.51
C GLY A 70 9.23 4.04 -12.27
N VAL A 71 9.58 2.80 -11.91
CA VAL A 71 10.99 2.37 -11.79
C VAL A 71 11.72 2.53 -13.12
N GLN A 72 11.09 2.13 -14.22
CA GLN A 72 11.66 2.29 -15.55
C GLN A 72 11.89 3.76 -15.92
N ASN A 73 10.91 4.63 -15.66
CA ASN A 73 10.99 6.07 -15.97
C ASN A 73 12.05 6.79 -15.13
N LEU A 74 12.31 6.30 -13.91
CA LEU A 74 13.38 6.77 -13.02
C LEU A 74 14.76 6.16 -13.37
N GLY A 75 14.87 5.41 -14.47
CA GLY A 75 16.12 4.88 -15.00
C GLY A 75 16.51 3.48 -14.49
N GLY A 76 15.63 2.83 -13.73
CA GLY A 76 15.75 1.43 -13.35
C GLY A 76 15.31 0.46 -14.45
N ARG A 77 15.35 -0.83 -14.16
CA ARG A 77 14.82 -1.89 -15.04
C ARG A 77 13.52 -2.44 -14.45
N PRO A 78 12.56 -2.88 -15.28
CA PRO A 78 11.37 -3.56 -14.78
C PRO A 78 11.70 -4.79 -13.91
N ASP A 79 12.78 -5.51 -14.25
CA ASP A 79 13.26 -6.68 -13.50
C ASP A 79 13.82 -6.34 -12.11
N ASP A 80 14.01 -5.05 -11.79
CA ASP A 80 14.38 -4.61 -10.44
C ASP A 80 13.17 -4.71 -9.48
N VAL A 81 11.95 -4.81 -10.01
CA VAL A 81 10.72 -5.03 -9.24
C VAL A 81 10.45 -6.52 -9.10
N SER A 82 10.55 -7.05 -7.88
CA SER A 82 10.04 -8.39 -7.57
C SER A 82 8.53 -8.37 -7.36
N ILE A 83 7.82 -9.39 -7.86
CA ILE A 83 6.39 -9.56 -7.60
C ILE A 83 6.22 -10.71 -6.61
N GLU A 84 5.73 -10.37 -5.42
CA GLU A 84 5.62 -11.27 -4.28
C GLU A 84 4.16 -11.43 -3.85
N ILE A 85 3.91 -12.38 -2.95
CA ILE A 85 2.60 -12.64 -2.36
C ILE A 85 2.71 -12.50 -0.83
N ASP A 86 1.84 -11.69 -0.22
CA ASP A 86 1.82 -11.52 1.24
C ASP A 86 1.16 -12.71 1.97
N GLY A 87 1.23 -12.72 3.30
CA GLY A 87 0.67 -13.80 4.11
C GLY A 87 -0.85 -13.99 3.99
N LYS A 88 -1.57 -13.04 3.37
CA LYS A 88 -3.01 -13.11 3.08
C LYS A 88 -3.29 -13.45 1.60
N GLY A 89 -2.28 -13.82 0.82
CA GLY A 89 -2.42 -14.19 -0.60
C GLY A 89 -2.50 -13.01 -1.56
N ARG A 90 -2.21 -11.77 -1.13
CA ARG A 90 -2.29 -10.58 -1.99
C ARG A 90 -0.95 -10.34 -2.69
N ARG A 91 -1.00 -10.10 -4.00
CA ARG A 91 0.19 -9.74 -4.79
C ARG A 91 0.64 -8.32 -4.51
N PHE A 92 1.95 -8.10 -4.48
CA PHE A 92 2.55 -6.77 -4.37
C PHE A 92 3.89 -6.71 -5.13
N GLY A 93 4.25 -5.52 -5.60
CA GLY A 93 5.55 -5.23 -6.18
C GLY A 93 6.50 -4.75 -5.08
N GLU A 94 7.77 -5.13 -5.16
CA GLU A 94 8.82 -4.74 -4.22
C GLU A 94 10.09 -4.35 -4.96
N ILE A 95 10.75 -3.29 -4.51
CA ILE A 95 12.12 -2.95 -4.88
C ILE A 95 12.96 -2.82 -3.62
N THR A 96 14.24 -3.17 -3.73
CA THR A 96 15.23 -2.98 -2.67
C THR A 96 16.23 -1.93 -3.11
N LEU A 97 16.45 -0.93 -2.26
CA LEU A 97 17.29 0.23 -2.57
C LEU A 97 18.35 0.41 -1.47
N PRO A 98 19.64 0.50 -1.81
CA PRO A 98 20.65 0.97 -0.87
C PRO A 98 20.53 2.50 -0.70
N GLY A 99 20.87 3.01 0.47
CA GLY A 99 20.89 4.45 0.69
C GLY A 99 20.64 4.87 2.12
N SER A 100 20.87 6.15 2.41
CA SER A 100 20.46 6.75 3.67
C SER A 100 18.94 6.86 3.75
N ARG A 101 18.44 7.08 4.96
CA ARG A 101 17.02 7.33 5.23
C ARG A 101 16.44 8.42 4.33
N GLU A 102 17.14 9.54 4.21
CA GLU A 102 16.69 10.72 3.46
C GLU A 102 16.55 10.37 1.97
N LEU A 103 17.53 9.67 1.40
CA LEU A 103 17.48 9.21 0.01
C LEU A 103 16.34 8.22 -0.25
N LEU A 104 16.04 7.34 0.71
CA LEU A 104 14.96 6.37 0.59
C LEU A 104 13.58 7.05 0.65
N ILE A 105 13.42 8.07 1.50
CA ILE A 105 12.20 8.88 1.57
C ILE A 105 12.01 9.68 0.28
N GLU A 106 13.07 10.27 -0.26
CA GLU A 106 13.04 10.95 -1.56
C GLU A 106 12.67 9.99 -2.70
N ALA A 107 13.28 8.80 -2.73
CA ALA A 107 12.96 7.77 -3.72
C ALA A 107 11.50 7.31 -3.63
N LEU A 108 10.98 7.12 -2.41
CA LEU A 108 9.57 6.80 -2.16
C LEU A 108 8.65 7.90 -2.73
N GLN A 109 8.98 9.16 -2.50
CA GLN A 109 8.20 10.29 -3.01
C GLN A 109 8.21 10.35 -4.54
N TYR A 110 9.39 10.31 -5.17
CA TYR A 110 9.50 10.35 -6.63
C TYR A 110 8.76 9.20 -7.29
N LEU A 111 8.88 8.00 -6.74
CA LEU A 111 8.18 6.84 -7.29
C LEU A 111 6.66 6.97 -7.17
N ALA A 112 6.15 7.45 -6.02
CA ALA A 112 4.71 7.68 -5.85
C ALA A 112 4.16 8.76 -6.80
N GLU A 113 4.93 9.84 -7.00
CA GLU A 113 4.57 10.92 -7.94
C GLU A 113 4.58 10.44 -9.39
N GLU A 114 5.54 9.59 -9.76
CA GLU A 114 5.62 9.00 -11.09
C GLU A 114 4.51 7.97 -11.34
N MET A 115 4.12 7.22 -10.31
CA MET A 115 3.03 6.24 -10.41
C MET A 115 1.65 6.90 -10.61
N GLU A 116 1.37 8.00 -9.92
CA GLU A 116 0.03 8.61 -9.85
C GLU A 116 -0.62 8.88 -11.21
N PRO A 117 0.06 9.46 -12.22
CA PRO A 117 -0.50 9.68 -13.56
C PRO A 117 -0.93 8.42 -14.30
N HIS A 118 -0.37 7.26 -13.92
CA HIS A 118 -0.66 5.96 -14.52
C HIS A 118 -1.80 5.22 -13.81
N LEU A 119 -2.34 5.80 -12.74
CA LEU A 119 -3.46 5.26 -12.00
C LEU A 119 -4.76 5.93 -12.49
N GLY A 120 -5.80 5.13 -12.67
CA GLY A 120 -7.11 5.60 -13.11
C GLY A 120 -7.69 6.58 -12.09
N ARG A 121 -8.17 7.74 -12.58
CA ARG A 121 -8.75 8.82 -11.76
C ARG A 121 -9.89 8.32 -10.84
N PRO A 122 -10.18 9.03 -9.73
CA PRO A 122 -11.16 8.59 -8.73
C PRO A 122 -12.54 8.33 -9.33
N LEU A 123 -13.20 7.26 -8.88
CA LEU A 123 -14.65 7.15 -9.02
C LEU A 123 -15.29 8.29 -8.20
N GLU A 124 -15.78 9.33 -8.88
CA GLU A 124 -16.76 10.28 -8.31
C GLU A 124 -18.14 9.63 -8.06
N HIS A 125 -18.24 8.29 -8.11
CA HIS A 125 -19.47 7.53 -7.91
C HIS A 125 -19.25 6.38 -6.92
N ALA A 126 -18.93 6.71 -5.67
CA ALA A 126 -19.04 5.79 -4.53
C ALA A 126 -20.45 5.81 -3.93
N HIS A 127 -21.48 5.92 -4.77
CA HIS A 127 -22.81 5.43 -4.45
C HIS A 127 -23.13 4.41 -5.53
N ASP A 128 -23.37 3.17 -5.09
CA ASP A 128 -24.02 2.09 -5.85
C ASP A 128 -23.17 0.91 -6.39
N SER A 129 -22.16 0.45 -5.63
CA SER A 129 -21.71 -0.95 -5.79
C SER A 129 -21.53 -1.64 -4.43
N GLY A 130 -22.66 -2.05 -3.84
CA GLY A 130 -22.66 -3.01 -2.74
C GLY A 130 -21.90 -4.29 -3.13
N TYR A 131 -21.17 -4.85 -2.17
CA TYR A 131 -20.38 -6.10 -2.22
C TYR A 131 -18.87 -6.02 -2.54
N GLY A 132 -18.29 -4.85 -2.82
CA GLY A 132 -16.82 -4.73 -3.00
C GLY A 132 -16.06 -4.13 -1.82
N ASP A 133 -16.66 -3.15 -1.15
CA ASP A 133 -15.98 -2.25 -0.20
C ASP A 133 -15.76 -2.88 1.18
N LEU A 134 -16.75 -3.61 1.66
CA LEU A 134 -16.77 -4.16 3.01
C LEU A 134 -15.82 -5.36 3.18
N ARG A 135 -15.59 -6.16 2.14
CA ARG A 135 -14.59 -7.24 2.21
C ARG A 135 -13.17 -6.67 2.30
N GLU A 136 -12.91 -5.59 1.61
CA GLU A 136 -11.62 -4.89 1.64
C GLU A 136 -11.44 -4.15 2.96
N LEU A 137 -12.49 -3.50 3.48
CA LEU A 137 -12.51 -2.93 4.84
C LEU A 137 -12.27 -4.01 5.90
N TYR A 138 -12.85 -5.21 5.72
CA TYR A 138 -12.58 -6.34 6.58
C TYR A 138 -11.10 -6.71 6.52
N ASP A 139 -10.51 -6.86 5.34
CA ASP A 139 -9.10 -7.23 5.20
C ASP A 139 -8.14 -6.18 5.80
N ASP A 140 -8.56 -4.90 5.80
CA ASP A 140 -7.86 -3.77 6.40
C ASP A 140 -7.97 -3.71 7.93
N LEU A 141 -9.17 -3.97 8.49
CA LEU A 141 -9.43 -3.89 9.93
C LEU A 141 -9.19 -5.20 10.68
N CYS A 142 -9.24 -6.34 9.99
CA CYS A 142 -9.18 -7.67 10.60
C CYS A 142 -7.76 -7.99 11.10
N HIS A 143 -7.65 -8.15 12.42
CA HIS A 143 -6.43 -8.60 13.11
C HIS A 143 -6.29 -10.13 13.18
N VAL A 144 -7.40 -10.88 13.14
CA VAL A 144 -7.45 -12.35 13.21
C VAL A 144 -8.38 -12.89 12.13
N GLU A 145 -7.81 -13.61 11.17
CA GLU A 145 -8.54 -14.07 9.97
C GLU A 145 -9.73 -14.96 10.35
N GLY A 146 -10.91 -14.60 9.83
CA GLY A 146 -12.17 -15.32 10.08
C GLY A 146 -13.04 -14.71 11.18
N GLU A 147 -12.48 -13.87 12.07
CA GLU A 147 -13.23 -13.20 13.13
C GLU A 147 -13.92 -11.94 12.63
N PRO A 148 -15.18 -11.67 13.00
CA PRO A 148 -15.87 -10.44 12.66
C PRO A 148 -15.19 -9.21 13.26
N VAL A 149 -15.14 -8.13 12.48
CA VAL A 149 -14.62 -6.83 12.92
C VAL A 149 -15.78 -6.01 13.49
N TYR A 150 -15.72 -5.66 14.78
CA TYR A 150 -16.68 -4.73 15.36
C TYR A 150 -16.47 -3.31 14.81
N LEU A 151 -17.53 -2.71 14.28
CA LEU A 151 -17.51 -1.34 13.76
C LEU A 151 -18.06 -0.37 14.82
N SER A 152 -19.37 -0.41 15.08
CA SER A 152 -20.05 0.43 16.06
C SER A 152 -21.49 -0.05 16.32
N ASP A 153 -22.08 0.29 17.45
CA ASP A 153 -23.51 0.07 17.76
C ASP A 153 -24.03 -1.36 17.54
N GLY A 154 -23.20 -2.35 17.88
CA GLY A 154 -23.54 -3.76 17.66
C GLY A 154 -23.33 -4.23 16.21
N VAL A 155 -22.91 -3.37 15.29
CA VAL A 155 -22.62 -3.74 13.91
C VAL A 155 -21.22 -4.37 13.82
N TYR A 156 -21.18 -5.57 13.26
CA TYR A 156 -19.99 -6.33 12.93
C TYR A 156 -19.85 -6.47 11.43
N LEU A 157 -18.61 -6.52 10.96
CA LEU A 157 -18.22 -6.79 9.60
C LEU A 157 -17.61 -8.19 9.53
N GLY A 158 -18.30 -9.10 8.84
CA GLY A 158 -17.89 -10.48 8.66
C GLY A 158 -16.75 -10.65 7.66
N SER A 159 -16.08 -11.80 7.76
CA SER A 159 -15.02 -12.21 6.83
C SER A 159 -15.51 -12.43 5.40
N ASP A 160 -16.82 -12.53 5.18
CA ASP A 160 -17.43 -12.55 3.85
C ASP A 160 -17.72 -11.12 3.30
N GLY A 161 -17.32 -10.08 4.03
CA GLY A 161 -17.58 -8.69 3.70
C GLY A 161 -19.04 -8.27 3.93
N ARG A 162 -19.80 -9.00 4.76
CA ARG A 162 -21.18 -8.64 5.11
C ARG A 162 -21.25 -7.98 6.48
N LEU A 163 -22.13 -6.98 6.59
CA LEU A 163 -22.49 -6.41 7.88
C LEU A 163 -23.56 -7.27 8.55
N PHE A 164 -23.47 -7.42 9.86
CA PHE A 164 -24.49 -8.03 10.70
C PHE A 164 -24.51 -7.38 12.09
N GLU A 165 -25.64 -7.47 12.77
CA GLU A 165 -25.87 -6.95 14.13
C GLU A 165 -25.74 -8.06 15.18
#